data_AF-A0AAE0QUJ1-F1
#
_entry.id   AF-A0AAE0QUJ1-F1
#
_cell.length_a   1.000
_cell.length_b   1.000
_cell.length_c   1.000
_cell.angle_alpha   90.00
_cell.angle_beta   90.00
_cell.angle_gamma   90.00
#
_symmetry.space_group_name_H-M   'P 1'
#
loop_
_entity.id
_entity.type
_entity.pdbx_description
1 polymer ?
#
loop_
_entity_poly.entity_id
_entity_poly.type
_entity_poly.pdbx_seq_one_letter_code
_entity_poly.pdbx_strand_id
1 'polypeptide(L)'
;MAVVVNPGLDRSVWNGLKDITNYKTPFPSTEANQQLAEDLNEFYCRFETASLTPHAPSENLSTQPLTHPAIPPPLPALRISEDDVRQIFLKQKRRKAPGQDSVTPACLKTCADQLAFIFSQIFNRSLELCEVPACFKHSTIIPIPKKLKITGLNDYRPVALTSVVMKSFERLILAYLKNITGPLLDPQQYAYRANRFVDDAVNMGLQFILQHLDKSGTYVRLLFVDFSSAFNTIIPTLLQTKLTKLSVPRSICHWITSFLTDRQQLVKLGKFKSNSRTTSTGAPQGCILSPLLFFLYTNDCTSTDPSVKLLKFADDTTVIGLIQVMSLLTDKRLSSWLPGVVLTTWSSTCSKQWR
;
A
#
# COMPACT_ATOMS: atom_id res chain seq x y z
N MET A 1 -20.93 11.86 -10.79
CA MET A 1 -21.49 12.73 -9.74
C MET A 1 -20.74 12.46 -8.45
N ALA A 2 -19.78 13.32 -8.10
CA ALA A 2 -19.01 13.19 -6.87
C ALA A 2 -19.83 13.80 -5.73
N VAL A 3 -20.20 12.99 -4.74
CA VAL A 3 -20.82 13.50 -3.51
C VAL A 3 -19.69 13.81 -2.54
N VAL A 4 -19.48 15.10 -2.32
CA VAL A 4 -18.64 15.63 -1.24
C VAL A 4 -19.32 15.26 0.08
N VAL A 5 -18.73 14.34 0.84
CA VAL A 5 -19.21 14.02 2.18
C VAL A 5 -18.57 14.99 3.16
N ASN A 6 -19.37 15.96 3.59
CA ASN A 6 -19.02 16.94 4.62
C ASN A 6 -18.70 16.21 5.95
N PRO A 7 -17.65 16.58 6.73
CA PRO A 7 -17.20 15.79 7.89
C PRO A 7 -18.15 15.77 9.11
N GLY A 8 -19.33 16.39 9.01
CA GLY A 8 -20.29 16.55 10.11
C GLY A 8 -21.64 15.84 9.94
N LEU A 9 -21.83 14.96 8.95
CA LEU A 9 -23.12 14.30 8.75
C LEU A 9 -23.42 13.27 9.86
N ASP A 10 -24.45 13.58 10.66
CA ASP A 10 -25.05 12.68 11.65
C ASP A 10 -25.53 11.37 10.99
N ARG A 11 -25.43 10.26 11.72
CA ARG A 11 -25.86 8.92 11.27
C ARG A 11 -27.31 8.90 10.80
N SER A 12 -28.15 9.76 11.36
CA SER A 12 -29.56 9.93 10.98
C SER A 12 -29.70 10.34 9.51
N VAL A 13 -28.91 11.32 9.06
CA VAL A 13 -28.93 11.82 7.68
C VAL A 13 -28.40 10.78 6.70
N TRP A 14 -27.35 10.03 7.08
CA TRP A 14 -26.83 8.94 6.25
C TRP A 14 -27.81 7.76 6.13
N ASN A 15 -28.63 7.52 7.15
CA ASN A 15 -29.69 6.51 7.09
C ASN A 15 -30.85 7.01 6.22
N GLY A 16 -31.30 8.26 6.39
CA GLY A 16 -32.33 8.86 5.54
C GLY A 16 -31.93 8.89 4.06
N LEU A 17 -30.66 9.18 3.75
CA LEU A 17 -30.15 9.16 2.38
C LEU A 17 -30.20 7.75 1.77
N LYS A 18 -29.94 6.70 2.56
CA LYS A 18 -30.02 5.30 2.09
C LYS A 18 -31.44 4.87 1.78
N ASP A 19 -32.40 5.33 2.57
CA ASP A 19 -33.82 5.02 2.40
C ASP A 19 -34.39 5.76 1.17
N ILE A 20 -33.97 7.01 0.93
CA ILE A 20 -34.38 7.79 -0.25
C ILE A 20 -33.75 7.25 -1.54
N THR A 21 -32.50 6.77 -1.50
CA THR A 21 -31.76 6.36 -2.70
C THR A 21 -31.88 4.87 -3.04
N ASN A 22 -32.65 4.08 -2.29
CA ASN A 22 -32.69 2.62 -2.42
C ASN A 22 -31.28 2.00 -2.44
N TYR A 23 -30.35 2.56 -1.67
CA TYR A 23 -28.93 2.14 -1.64
C TYR A 23 -28.73 0.69 -1.16
N LYS A 24 -29.78 0.07 -0.62
CA LYS A 24 -29.83 -1.35 -0.24
C LYS A 24 -30.67 -2.19 -1.22
N THR A 25 -30.54 -2.00 -2.53
CA THR A 25 -30.82 -3.16 -3.39
C THR A 25 -29.74 -4.20 -3.08
N PRO A 26 -30.08 -5.44 -2.69
CA PRO A 26 -29.11 -6.51 -2.58
C PRO A 26 -28.39 -6.57 -3.93
N PHE A 27 -27.05 -6.57 -3.91
CA PHE A 27 -26.30 -6.88 -5.13
C PHE A 27 -26.88 -8.20 -5.67
N PRO A 28 -27.29 -8.27 -6.95
CA PRO A 28 -27.77 -9.52 -7.50
C PRO A 28 -26.69 -10.56 -7.23
N SER A 29 -27.06 -11.60 -6.50
CA SER A 29 -26.15 -12.67 -6.12
C SER A 29 -25.67 -13.31 -7.40
N THR A 30 -24.47 -12.94 -7.86
CA THR A 30 -23.64 -13.90 -8.58
C THR A 30 -23.63 -15.13 -7.67
N GLU A 31 -24.11 -16.28 -8.15
CA GLU A 31 -24.28 -17.46 -7.30
C GLU A 31 -22.94 -17.77 -6.63
N ALA A 32 -22.83 -17.38 -5.35
CA ALA A 32 -21.65 -17.63 -4.57
C ALA A 32 -21.52 -19.15 -4.49
N ASN A 33 -20.44 -19.68 -5.04
CA ASN A 33 -20.15 -21.10 -5.03
C ASN A 33 -18.66 -21.32 -4.71
N GLN A 34 -18.31 -22.58 -4.46
CA GLN A 34 -16.95 -22.96 -4.09
C GLN A 34 -15.94 -22.63 -5.20
N GLN A 35 -16.32 -22.84 -6.47
CA GLN A 35 -15.44 -22.60 -7.61
C GLN A 35 -15.08 -21.12 -7.75
N LEU A 36 -16.07 -20.23 -7.65
CA LEU A 36 -15.85 -18.77 -7.71
C LEU A 36 -14.93 -18.29 -6.60
N ALA A 37 -14.99 -18.89 -5.40
CA ALA A 37 -14.07 -18.54 -4.31
C ALA A 37 -12.63 -18.93 -4.67
N GLU A 38 -12.42 -20.10 -5.28
CA GLU A 38 -11.09 -20.54 -5.73
C GLU A 38 -10.58 -19.70 -6.92
N ASP A 39 -11.41 -19.46 -7.93
CA ASP A 39 -11.08 -18.64 -9.10
C ASP A 39 -10.68 -17.22 -8.68
N LEU A 40 -11.40 -16.62 -7.72
CA LEU A 40 -11.05 -15.32 -7.17
C LEU A 40 -9.71 -15.37 -6.41
N ASN A 41 -9.47 -16.42 -5.63
CA ASN A 41 -8.21 -16.53 -4.89
C ASN A 41 -7.03 -16.65 -5.86
N GLU A 42 -7.14 -17.49 -6.88
CA GLU A 42 -6.16 -17.60 -7.95
C GLU A 42 -5.97 -16.28 -8.69
N PHE A 43 -7.06 -15.62 -9.08
CA PHE A 43 -7.01 -14.32 -9.73
C PHE A 43 -6.29 -13.28 -8.87
N TYR A 44 -6.55 -13.21 -7.56
CA TYR A 44 -5.87 -12.26 -6.68
C TYR A 44 -4.39 -12.59 -6.46
N CYS A 45 -4.01 -13.85 -6.54
CA CYS A 45 -2.62 -14.31 -6.44
C CYS A 45 -1.84 -14.25 -7.77
N ARG A 46 -2.46 -13.88 -8.90
CA ARG A 46 -1.80 -13.87 -10.23
C ARG A 46 -0.55 -13.01 -10.36
N PHE A 47 -0.34 -12.08 -9.42
CA PHE A 47 0.84 -11.21 -9.37
C PHE A 47 2.03 -11.87 -8.69
N GLU A 48 1.86 -13.07 -8.15
CA GLU A 48 2.95 -13.82 -7.55
C GLU A 48 4.01 -14.06 -8.62
N THR A 49 5.16 -13.42 -8.44
CA THR A 49 6.31 -13.69 -9.29
C THR A 49 6.86 -15.04 -8.83
N ALA A 50 7.03 -16.00 -9.73
CA ALA A 50 7.76 -17.21 -9.40
C ALA A 50 9.10 -16.79 -8.82
N SER A 51 9.30 -17.01 -7.51
CA SER A 51 10.53 -16.67 -6.83
C SER A 51 11.67 -17.17 -7.71
N LEU A 52 12.58 -16.26 -8.09
CA LEU A 52 13.92 -16.65 -8.46
C LEU A 52 14.37 -17.67 -7.41
N THR A 53 14.66 -18.87 -7.90
CA THR A 53 14.86 -20.15 -7.21
C THR A 53 15.26 -20.08 -5.72
N PRO A 54 14.77 -21.01 -4.88
CA PRO A 54 15.30 -21.19 -3.54
C PRO A 54 16.79 -21.54 -3.64
N HIS A 55 17.62 -20.77 -2.93
CA HIS A 55 18.99 -21.08 -2.51
C HIS A 55 19.78 -22.06 -3.39
N ALA A 56 20.71 -21.52 -4.19
CA ALA A 56 21.91 -22.27 -4.56
C ALA A 56 22.60 -22.77 -3.28
N PRO A 57 23.14 -24.00 -3.24
CA PRO A 57 23.82 -24.52 -2.07
C PRO A 57 25.00 -23.62 -1.76
N SER A 58 25.03 -23.13 -0.52
CA SER A 58 26.14 -22.41 0.09
C SER A 58 27.45 -23.15 -0.17
N GLU A 59 28.35 -22.52 -0.93
CA GLU A 59 29.74 -22.94 -0.98
C GLU A 59 30.32 -22.89 0.44
N ASN A 60 30.97 -23.99 0.82
CA ASN A 60 31.63 -24.19 2.10
C ASN A 60 32.64 -23.07 2.38
N LEU A 61 32.27 -22.09 3.22
CA LEU A 61 33.26 -21.22 3.85
C LEU A 61 33.78 -21.93 5.10
N SER A 62 35.02 -22.42 4.98
CA SER A 62 35.81 -23.01 6.06
C SER A 62 35.77 -22.14 7.32
N THR A 63 35.25 -22.69 8.41
CA THR A 63 35.24 -22.08 9.74
C THR A 63 36.63 -22.15 10.36
N GLN A 64 37.36 -21.02 10.35
CA GLN A 64 38.38 -20.77 11.36
C GLN A 64 37.80 -19.87 12.46
N PRO A 65 37.97 -20.21 13.75
CA PRO A 65 37.43 -19.41 14.84
C PRO A 65 38.33 -18.19 15.08
N LEU A 66 37.88 -17.01 14.63
CA LEU A 66 38.42 -15.74 15.07
C LEU A 66 37.67 -15.29 16.33
N THR A 67 38.36 -15.38 17.47
CA THR A 67 37.95 -14.77 18.73
C THR A 67 37.98 -13.24 18.59
N HIS A 68 36.84 -12.64 18.27
CA HIS A 68 36.61 -11.20 18.44
C HIS A 68 35.69 -10.97 19.65
N PRO A 69 36.00 -9.99 20.52
CA PRO A 69 35.14 -9.66 21.66
C PRO A 69 33.76 -9.22 21.15
N ALA A 70 32.71 -9.77 21.76
CA ALA A 70 31.32 -9.54 21.38
C ALA A 70 30.99 -8.04 21.49
N ILE A 71 31.00 -7.35 20.35
CA ILE A 71 30.38 -6.03 20.22
C ILE A 71 28.90 -6.25 20.54
N PRO A 72 28.32 -5.52 21.52
CA PRO A 72 26.90 -5.64 21.81
C PRO A 72 26.10 -5.39 20.52
N PRO A 73 25.06 -6.19 20.23
CA PRO A 73 24.28 -5.99 19.03
C PRO A 73 23.80 -4.53 18.99
N PRO A 74 23.88 -3.88 17.81
CA PRO A 74 23.46 -2.49 17.68
C PRO A 74 22.03 -2.33 18.22
N LEU A 75 21.80 -1.23 18.96
CA LEU A 75 20.50 -0.92 19.54
C LEU A 75 19.40 -1.03 18.45
N PRO A 76 18.24 -1.62 18.77
CA PRO A 76 17.15 -1.75 17.81
C PRO A 76 16.70 -0.36 17.37
N ALA A 77 16.57 -0.18 16.05
CA ALA A 77 16.23 1.11 15.44
C ALA A 77 14.87 1.68 15.91
N LEU A 78 13.96 0.81 16.32
CA LEU A 78 12.67 1.15 16.91
C LEU A 78 12.46 0.28 18.14
N ARG A 79 12.08 0.90 19.25
CA ARG A 79 11.58 0.22 20.44
C ARG A 79 10.17 0.69 20.72
N ILE A 80 9.25 -0.25 20.86
CA ILE A 80 7.84 0.01 21.15
C ILE A 80 7.65 -0.02 22.67
N SER A 81 7.12 1.06 23.23
CA SER A 81 6.80 1.11 24.65
C SER A 81 5.45 0.44 24.94
N GLU A 82 5.26 0.03 26.20
CA GLU A 82 3.98 -0.47 26.68
C GLU A 82 2.86 0.58 26.51
N ASP A 83 3.13 1.85 26.83
CA ASP A 83 2.14 2.91 26.70
C ASP A 83 1.72 3.11 25.24
N ASP A 84 2.64 3.04 24.27
CA ASP A 84 2.29 3.13 22.85
C ASP A 84 1.27 2.05 22.43
N VAL A 85 1.49 0.81 22.89
CA VAL A 85 0.58 -0.31 22.63
C VAL A 85 -0.76 -0.08 23.31
N ARG A 86 -0.75 0.31 24.59
CA ARG A 86 -1.92 0.61 25.39
C ARG A 86 -2.79 1.68 24.72
N GLN A 87 -2.19 2.80 24.32
CA GLN A 87 -2.89 3.90 23.64
C GLN A 87 -3.54 3.45 22.32
N ILE A 88 -2.86 2.60 21.55
CA ILE A 88 -3.42 2.05 20.31
C ILE A 88 -4.59 1.10 20.58
N PHE A 89 -4.51 0.27 21.62
CA PHE A 89 -5.59 -0.64 22.00
C PHE A 89 -6.83 0.12 22.49
N LEU A 90 -6.66 1.18 23.28
CA LEU A 90 -7.76 2.04 23.74
C LEU A 90 -8.46 2.77 22.58
N LYS A 91 -7.74 3.08 21.49
CA LYS A 91 -8.27 3.74 20.29
C LYS A 91 -9.04 2.79 19.34
N GLN A 92 -9.12 1.49 19.63
CA GLN A 92 -9.80 0.54 18.75
C GLN A 92 -11.31 0.80 18.63
N LYS A 93 -11.84 0.61 17.41
CA LYS A 93 -13.28 0.71 17.12
C LYS A 93 -13.94 -0.65 17.38
N ARG A 94 -14.69 -0.75 18.49
CA ARG A 94 -15.27 -2.01 19.02
C ARG A 94 -16.00 -2.90 18.00
N ARG A 95 -16.73 -2.31 17.05
CA ARG A 95 -17.62 -3.04 16.12
C ARG A 95 -16.95 -3.49 14.82
N LYS A 96 -15.62 -3.42 14.71
CA LYS A 96 -14.92 -3.94 13.53
C LYS A 96 -14.77 -5.46 13.61
N ALA A 97 -14.76 -6.10 12.45
CA ALA A 97 -14.57 -7.55 12.35
C ALA A 97 -13.14 -7.96 12.74
N PRO A 98 -12.96 -9.10 13.44
CA PRO A 98 -11.65 -9.66 13.78
C PRO A 98 -10.98 -10.31 12.56
N GLY A 99 -9.68 -10.59 12.66
CA GLY A 99 -8.96 -11.41 11.70
C GLY A 99 -9.21 -12.91 11.92
N GLN A 100 -8.36 -13.76 11.32
CA GLN A 100 -8.42 -15.22 11.52
C GLN A 100 -8.06 -15.65 12.94
N ASP A 101 -7.30 -14.82 13.67
CA ASP A 101 -6.95 -15.01 15.08
C ASP A 101 -8.14 -14.87 16.05
N SER A 102 -9.31 -14.45 15.56
CA SER A 102 -10.53 -14.22 16.34
C SER A 102 -10.38 -13.16 17.46
N VAL A 103 -9.27 -12.42 17.48
CA VAL A 103 -9.03 -11.36 18.46
C VAL A 103 -9.84 -10.12 18.05
N THR A 104 -10.86 -9.80 18.84
CA THR A 104 -11.76 -8.68 18.53
C THR A 104 -11.17 -7.33 18.97
N PRO A 105 -11.49 -6.24 18.28
CA PRO A 105 -11.10 -4.89 18.72
C PRO A 105 -11.73 -4.53 20.09
N ALA A 106 -12.88 -5.12 20.42
CA ALA A 106 -13.50 -4.94 21.73
C ALA A 106 -12.66 -5.59 22.84
N CYS A 107 -12.15 -6.80 22.62
CA CYS A 107 -11.25 -7.49 23.55
C CYS A 107 -9.99 -6.66 23.80
N LEU A 108 -9.30 -6.22 22.74
CA LEU A 108 -8.09 -5.40 22.87
C LEU A 108 -8.35 -4.10 23.64
N LYS A 109 -9.49 -3.44 23.39
CA LYS A 109 -9.84 -2.19 24.06
C LYS A 109 -10.18 -2.38 25.53
N THR A 110 -10.91 -3.46 25.88
CA THR A 110 -11.32 -3.73 27.26
C THR A 110 -10.15 -4.22 28.10
N CYS A 111 -9.28 -5.05 27.53
CA CYS A 111 -8.14 -5.63 28.22
C CYS A 111 -6.83 -4.88 27.91
N ALA A 112 -6.91 -3.59 27.56
CA ALA A 112 -5.76 -2.84 27.06
C ALA A 112 -4.63 -2.77 28.10
N ASP A 113 -4.98 -2.54 29.36
CA ASP A 113 -4.00 -2.42 30.45
C ASP A 113 -3.26 -3.75 30.72
N GLN A 114 -3.96 -4.89 30.61
CA GLN A 114 -3.38 -6.21 30.86
C GLN A 114 -2.57 -6.73 29.67
N LEU A 115 -3.00 -6.40 28.45
CA LEU A 115 -2.40 -6.91 27.22
C LEU A 115 -1.23 -6.06 26.71
N ALA A 116 -1.16 -4.78 27.09
CA ALA A 116 -0.17 -3.84 26.57
C ALA A 116 1.27 -4.34 26.76
N PHE A 117 1.63 -4.74 27.98
CA PHE A 117 2.98 -5.23 28.30
C PHE A 117 3.34 -6.48 27.48
N ILE A 118 2.42 -7.45 27.39
CA ILE A 118 2.65 -8.69 26.66
C ILE A 118 2.86 -8.41 25.17
N PHE A 119 2.01 -7.58 24.56
CA PHE A 119 2.16 -7.26 23.14
C PHE A 119 3.34 -6.34 22.85
N SER A 120 3.77 -5.46 23.77
CA SER A 120 5.02 -4.72 23.58
C SER A 120 6.23 -5.65 23.54
N GLN A 121 6.25 -6.70 24.38
CA GLN A 121 7.32 -7.71 24.34
C GLN A 121 7.29 -8.49 23.01
N ILE A 122 6.11 -8.92 22.55
CA ILE A 122 5.96 -9.62 21.26
C ILE A 122 6.41 -8.74 20.09
N PHE A 123 6.00 -7.47 20.06
CA PHE A 123 6.35 -6.53 18.99
C PHE A 123 7.85 -6.22 18.99
N ASN A 124 8.45 -5.95 20.14
CA ASN A 124 9.90 -5.73 20.23
C ASN A 124 10.68 -6.98 19.81
N ARG A 125 10.24 -8.18 20.24
CA ARG A 125 10.89 -9.42 19.81
C ARG A 125 10.79 -9.65 18.30
N SER A 126 9.64 -9.33 17.71
CA SER A 126 9.45 -9.35 16.26
C SER A 126 10.41 -8.37 15.54
N LEU A 127 10.62 -7.17 16.09
CA LEU A 127 11.57 -6.20 15.53
C LEU A 127 13.03 -6.63 15.68
N GLU A 128 13.40 -7.21 16.81
CA GLU A 128 14.75 -7.77 17.05
C GLU A 128 15.08 -8.87 16.05
N LEU A 129 14.14 -9.79 15.83
CA LEU A 129 14.30 -10.90 14.89
C LEU A 129 14.10 -10.48 13.42
N CYS A 130 13.65 -9.25 13.18
CA CYS A 130 13.25 -8.76 11.85
C CYS A 130 12.18 -9.66 11.18
N GLU A 131 11.33 -10.31 11.98
CA GLU A 131 10.38 -11.31 11.51
C GLU A 131 8.98 -11.03 12.08
N VAL A 132 7.96 -11.13 11.25
CA VAL A 132 6.55 -10.98 11.64
C VAL A 132 5.99 -12.35 12.02
N PRO A 133 5.37 -12.50 13.21
CA PRO A 133 4.75 -13.77 13.60
C PRO A 133 3.80 -14.33 12.54
N ALA A 134 3.92 -15.62 12.24
CA ALA A 134 3.14 -16.25 11.18
C ALA A 134 1.62 -16.04 11.34
N CYS A 135 1.10 -16.09 12.57
CA CYS A 135 -0.32 -15.82 12.87
C CYS A 135 -0.80 -14.43 12.43
N PHE A 136 0.09 -13.44 12.35
CA PHE A 136 -0.22 -12.10 11.88
C PHE A 136 -0.16 -11.95 10.35
N LYS A 137 0.47 -12.89 9.66
CA LYS A 137 0.55 -12.94 8.18
C LYS A 137 -0.66 -13.59 7.50
N HIS A 138 -1.66 -13.98 8.27
CA HIS A 138 -2.88 -14.60 7.75
C HIS A 138 -3.95 -13.56 7.41
N SER A 139 -4.63 -13.74 6.28
CA SER A 139 -5.71 -12.87 5.84
C SER A 139 -6.89 -13.63 5.25
N THR A 140 -8.10 -13.16 5.55
CA THR A 140 -9.31 -13.58 4.83
C THR A 140 -9.70 -12.48 3.86
N ILE A 141 -9.67 -12.77 2.58
CA ILE A 141 -10.11 -11.86 1.53
C ILE A 141 -11.64 -11.95 1.42
N ILE A 142 -12.29 -10.80 1.56
CA ILE A 142 -13.72 -10.61 1.35
C ILE A 142 -13.91 -9.87 0.02
N PRO A 143 -14.33 -10.57 -1.05
CA PRO A 143 -14.58 -9.93 -2.35
C PRO A 143 -15.81 -9.03 -2.28
N ILE A 144 -15.66 -7.77 -2.67
CA ILE A 144 -16.76 -6.79 -2.70
C ILE A 144 -17.02 -6.36 -4.15
N PRO A 145 -18.23 -6.55 -4.70
CA PRO A 145 -18.64 -6.02 -5.99
C PRO A 145 -18.34 -4.52 -6.16
N LYS A 146 -17.62 -4.15 -7.24
CA LYS A 146 -17.38 -2.76 -7.68
C LYS A 146 -18.62 -2.15 -8.35
N LYS A 147 -19.45 -2.99 -8.97
CA LYS A 147 -20.63 -2.60 -9.76
C LYS A 147 -21.73 -3.64 -9.62
N LEU A 148 -22.96 -3.25 -9.96
CA LEU A 148 -24.16 -4.10 -9.82
C LEU A 148 -24.11 -5.35 -10.71
N LYS A 149 -23.77 -5.18 -11.99
CA LYS A 149 -23.63 -6.28 -12.93
C LYS A 149 -22.17 -6.70 -13.02
N ILE A 150 -21.83 -7.82 -12.40
CA ILE A 150 -20.50 -8.43 -12.49
C ILE A 150 -20.32 -9.04 -13.88
N THR A 151 -19.22 -8.69 -14.54
CA THR A 151 -18.85 -9.17 -15.88
C THR A 151 -17.54 -9.96 -15.88
N GLY A 152 -16.75 -9.87 -14.81
CA GLY A 152 -15.54 -10.66 -14.64
C GLY A 152 -14.93 -10.50 -13.24
N LEU A 153 -13.87 -11.25 -12.96
CA LEU A 153 -13.23 -11.32 -11.64
C LEU A 153 -12.66 -9.96 -11.18
N ASN A 154 -12.24 -9.10 -12.11
CA ASN A 154 -11.76 -7.74 -11.82
C ASN A 154 -12.83 -6.80 -11.27
N ASP A 155 -14.11 -7.16 -11.40
CA ASP A 155 -15.22 -6.39 -10.83
C ASP A 155 -15.36 -6.59 -9.32
N TYR A 156 -14.55 -7.44 -8.69
CA TYR A 156 -14.50 -7.60 -7.24
C TYR A 156 -13.28 -6.89 -6.64
N ARG A 157 -13.48 -6.15 -5.54
CA ARG A 157 -12.40 -5.61 -4.70
C ARG A 157 -11.99 -6.66 -3.66
N PRO A 158 -10.72 -7.08 -3.59
CA PRO A 158 -10.24 -8.00 -2.56
C PRO A 158 -9.99 -7.27 -1.24
N VAL A 159 -10.98 -7.20 -0.33
CA VAL A 159 -10.74 -6.58 0.98
C VAL A 159 -10.12 -7.58 1.95
N ALA A 160 -8.89 -7.34 2.38
CA ALA A 160 -8.18 -8.20 3.32
C ALA A 160 -8.58 -7.92 4.78
N LEU A 161 -9.11 -8.96 5.42
CA LEU A 161 -9.37 -8.98 6.85
C LEU A 161 -8.17 -9.60 7.58
N THR A 162 -7.25 -8.75 8.00
CA THR A 162 -6.07 -9.12 8.81
C THR A 162 -6.31 -8.95 10.31
N SER A 163 -5.44 -9.55 11.12
CA SER A 163 -5.43 -9.45 12.58
C SER A 163 -5.52 -7.99 13.06
N VAL A 164 -6.37 -7.75 14.06
CA VAL A 164 -6.49 -6.41 14.69
C VAL A 164 -5.21 -6.05 15.45
N VAL A 165 -4.54 -7.06 16.01
CA VAL A 165 -3.22 -6.90 16.64
C VAL A 165 -2.20 -6.51 15.60
N MET A 166 -2.15 -7.19 14.45
CA MET A 166 -1.24 -6.81 13.37
C MET A 166 -1.50 -5.38 12.89
N LYS A 167 -2.76 -4.98 12.68
CA LYS A 167 -3.12 -3.60 12.32
C LYS A 167 -2.70 -2.58 13.37
N SER A 168 -2.57 -2.98 14.63
CA SER A 168 -2.08 -2.14 15.72
C SER A 168 -0.56 -1.98 15.64
N PHE A 169 0.16 -3.07 15.39
CA PHE A 169 1.60 -3.06 15.16
C PHE A 169 1.97 -2.23 13.92
N GLU A 170 1.25 -2.42 12.81
CA GLU A 170 1.41 -1.64 11.58
C GLU A 170 1.29 -0.12 11.83
N ARG A 171 0.43 0.33 12.76
CA ARG A 171 0.30 1.76 13.09
C ARG A 171 1.53 2.34 13.77
N LEU A 172 2.18 1.55 14.63
CA LEU A 172 3.42 1.95 15.31
C LEU A 172 4.55 2.10 14.28
N ILE A 173 4.68 1.10 13.41
CA ILE A 173 5.65 1.12 12.31
C ILE A 173 5.36 2.25 11.34
N LEU A 174 4.09 2.50 11.01
CA LEU A 174 3.68 3.60 10.15
C LEU A 174 4.11 4.95 10.73
N ALA A 175 3.90 5.18 12.02
CA ALA A 175 4.28 6.42 12.69
C ALA A 175 5.80 6.64 12.63
N TYR A 176 6.57 5.59 12.93
CA TYR A 176 8.02 5.61 12.85
C TYR A 176 8.53 5.88 11.42
N LEU A 177 8.02 5.14 10.43
CA LEU A 177 8.42 5.31 9.02
C LEU A 177 8.09 6.71 8.50
N LYS A 178 6.91 7.25 8.83
CA LYS A 178 6.55 8.63 8.44
C LYS A 178 7.51 9.66 9.02
N ASN A 179 7.95 9.47 10.25
CA ASN A 179 8.90 10.38 10.90
C ASN A 179 10.26 10.39 10.18
N ILE A 180 10.83 9.20 9.91
CA ILE A 180 12.17 9.11 9.31
C ILE A 180 12.19 9.41 7.80
N THR A 181 11.12 9.05 7.08
CA THR A 181 11.07 9.24 5.62
C THR A 181 10.51 10.58 5.21
N GLY A 182 9.71 11.23 6.07
CA GLY A 182 8.99 12.47 5.80
C GLY A 182 9.78 13.57 5.07
N PRO A 183 11.01 13.90 5.50
CA PRO A 183 11.86 14.89 4.85
C PRO A 183 12.38 14.49 3.47
N LEU A 184 12.47 13.19 3.17
CA LEU A 184 13.01 12.62 1.93
C LEU A 184 11.94 12.37 0.86
N LEU A 185 10.70 12.71 1.19
CA LEU A 185 9.54 12.45 0.34
C LEU A 185 9.40 13.49 -0.76
N ASP A 186 9.10 13.02 -1.97
CA ASP A 186 8.82 13.87 -3.12
C ASP A 186 7.76 14.95 -2.79
N PRO A 187 8.11 16.25 -2.92
CA PRO A 187 7.19 17.35 -2.75
C PRO A 187 6.01 17.36 -3.73
N GLN A 188 6.01 16.57 -4.80
CA GLN A 188 4.91 16.48 -5.76
C GLN A 188 3.95 15.29 -5.50
N GLN A 189 4.14 14.54 -4.41
CA GLN A 189 3.11 13.62 -3.90
C GLN A 189 2.16 14.36 -2.93
N TYR A 190 0.88 14.34 -3.24
CA TYR A 190 -0.15 15.01 -2.43
C TYR A 190 -0.93 14.05 -1.53
N ALA A 191 -1.11 12.79 -1.94
CA ALA A 191 -1.86 11.85 -1.10
C ALA A 191 -1.06 11.39 0.13
N TYR A 192 -1.80 10.99 1.17
CA TYR A 192 -1.29 10.39 2.41
C TYR A 192 -0.28 11.22 3.22
N ARG A 193 -0.05 12.49 2.81
CA ARG A 193 0.69 13.50 3.58
C ARG A 193 -0.27 14.29 4.46
N ALA A 194 0.22 14.69 5.64
CA ALA A 194 -0.55 15.61 6.47
C ALA A 194 -0.67 16.98 5.76
N ASN A 195 -1.83 17.60 5.88
CA ASN A 195 -2.10 18.95 5.36
C ASN A 195 -1.90 19.10 3.84
N ARG A 196 -2.23 18.05 3.08
CA ARG A 196 -2.31 18.11 1.62
C ARG A 196 -3.61 17.49 1.14
N PHE A 197 -4.27 18.19 0.25
CA PHE A 197 -5.57 17.82 -0.29
C PHE A 197 -5.51 17.66 -1.81
N VAL A 198 -6.59 17.10 -2.38
CA VAL A 198 -6.71 16.96 -3.84
C VAL A 198 -6.69 18.34 -4.50
N ASP A 199 -7.32 19.33 -3.87
CA ASP A 199 -7.39 20.71 -4.39
C ASP A 199 -6.00 21.33 -4.54
N ASP A 200 -5.07 21.04 -3.62
CA ASP A 200 -3.69 21.52 -3.72
C ASP A 200 -3.00 20.97 -4.98
N ALA A 201 -3.19 19.67 -5.26
CA ALA A 201 -2.63 19.04 -6.45
C ALA A 201 -3.19 19.65 -7.74
N VAL A 202 -4.51 19.86 -7.78
CA VAL A 202 -5.21 20.46 -8.93
C VAL A 202 -4.77 21.89 -9.14
N ASN A 203 -4.75 22.72 -8.09
CA ASN A 203 -4.36 24.12 -8.17
C ASN A 203 -2.89 24.29 -8.60
N MET A 204 -1.98 23.49 -8.03
CA MET A 204 -0.57 23.50 -8.41
C MET A 204 -0.34 23.05 -9.86
N GLY A 205 -1.13 22.08 -10.33
CA GLY A 205 -1.14 21.67 -11.73
C GLY A 205 -1.63 22.79 -12.64
N LEU A 206 -2.80 23.34 -12.34
CA LEU A 206 -3.41 24.40 -13.13
C LEU A 206 -2.50 25.63 -13.23
N GLN A 207 -1.93 26.08 -12.12
CA GLN A 207 -0.99 27.19 -12.10
C GLN A 207 0.22 26.94 -13.03
N PHE A 208 0.79 25.73 -12.98
CA PHE A 208 1.91 25.36 -13.84
C PHE A 208 1.55 25.37 -15.33
N ILE A 209 0.33 24.95 -15.66
CA ILE A 209 -0.19 24.93 -17.03
C ILE A 209 -0.44 26.35 -17.53
N LEU A 210 -1.19 27.16 -16.77
CA LEU A 210 -1.60 28.50 -17.17
C LEU A 210 -0.40 29.44 -17.36
N GLN A 211 0.57 29.41 -16.44
CA GLN A 211 1.79 30.21 -16.54
C GLN A 211 2.60 29.94 -17.82
N HIS A 212 2.51 28.73 -18.37
CA HIS A 212 3.17 28.39 -19.63
C HIS A 212 2.35 28.88 -20.82
N LEU A 213 1.03 28.64 -20.80
CA LEU A 213 0.10 28.99 -21.87
C LEU A 213 -0.10 30.51 -22.07
N ASP A 214 0.23 31.33 -21.07
CA ASP A 214 0.24 32.80 -21.21
C ASP A 214 1.25 33.29 -22.27
N LYS A 215 2.20 32.44 -22.69
CA LYS A 215 3.18 32.75 -23.75
C LYS A 215 2.67 32.26 -25.11
N SER A 216 2.71 33.11 -26.12
CA SER A 216 2.33 32.73 -27.49
C SER A 216 3.22 31.60 -28.04
N GLY A 217 2.64 30.72 -28.86
CA GLY A 217 3.37 29.60 -29.46
C GLY A 217 3.80 28.53 -28.45
N THR A 218 3.06 28.39 -27.35
CA THR A 218 3.26 27.34 -26.36
C THR A 218 2.06 26.40 -26.28
N TYR A 219 2.32 25.18 -25.86
CA TYR A 219 1.32 24.14 -25.66
C TYR A 219 1.63 23.36 -24.40
N VAL A 220 0.62 22.68 -23.88
CA VAL A 220 0.76 21.75 -22.76
C VAL A 220 0.17 20.42 -23.16
N ARG A 221 0.80 19.33 -22.71
CA ARG A 221 0.25 17.98 -22.79
C ARG A 221 0.09 17.38 -21.41
N LEU A 222 -1.01 16.67 -21.24
CA LEU A 222 -1.36 15.94 -20.03
C LEU A 222 -1.41 14.46 -20.34
N LEU A 223 -0.74 13.66 -19.52
CA LEU A 223 -0.84 12.20 -19.53
C LEU A 223 -1.36 11.75 -18.16
N PHE A 224 -2.51 11.10 -18.16
CA PHE A 224 -3.09 10.49 -16.97
C PHE A 224 -2.69 9.03 -16.89
N VAL A 225 -2.21 8.61 -15.74
CA VAL A 225 -1.72 7.26 -15.50
C VAL A 225 -2.44 6.69 -14.29
N ASP A 226 -3.12 5.58 -14.54
CA ASP A 226 -3.80 4.75 -13.56
C ASP A 226 -3.04 3.43 -13.39
N PHE A 227 -2.60 3.13 -12.17
CA PHE A 227 -1.89 1.90 -11.89
C PHE A 227 -2.88 0.76 -11.65
N SER A 228 -2.91 -0.18 -12.58
CA SER A 228 -3.67 -1.42 -12.41
C SER A 228 -3.17 -2.21 -11.20
N SER A 229 -4.00 -2.31 -10.15
CA SER A 229 -3.72 -3.12 -8.95
C SER A 229 -2.40 -2.74 -8.24
N ALA A 230 -2.14 -1.43 -8.09
CA ALA A 230 -0.88 -0.86 -7.61
C ALA A 230 -0.29 -1.49 -6.33
N PHE A 231 -1.11 -1.83 -5.34
CA PHE A 231 -0.62 -2.47 -4.11
C PHE A 231 -0.19 -3.92 -4.32
N ASN A 232 -0.82 -4.64 -5.26
CA ASN A 232 -0.57 -6.05 -5.50
C ASN A 232 0.72 -6.30 -6.30
N THR A 233 1.34 -5.26 -6.83
CA THR A 233 2.53 -5.33 -7.70
C THR A 233 3.83 -4.92 -6.99
N ILE A 234 3.78 -4.65 -5.67
CA ILE A 234 4.99 -4.34 -4.89
C ILE A 234 5.87 -5.58 -4.81
N ILE A 235 7.09 -5.49 -5.34
CA ILE A 235 8.11 -6.54 -5.23
C ILE A 235 8.95 -6.26 -3.97
N PRO A 236 8.95 -7.14 -2.94
CA PRO A 236 9.61 -6.86 -1.67
C PRO A 236 11.12 -6.57 -1.77
N THR A 237 11.84 -7.29 -2.64
CA THR A 237 13.29 -7.10 -2.84
C THR A 237 13.63 -5.74 -3.44
N LEU A 238 12.82 -5.27 -4.39
CA LEU A 238 12.96 -3.94 -4.98
C LEU A 238 12.57 -2.85 -3.97
N LEU A 239 11.50 -3.06 -3.20
CA LEU A 239 11.12 -2.15 -2.11
C LEU A 239 12.24 -2.02 -1.08
N GLN A 240 12.84 -3.12 -0.64
CA GLN A 240 13.97 -3.12 0.30
C GLN A 240 15.14 -2.27 -0.20
N THR A 241 15.47 -2.38 -1.49
CA THR A 241 16.52 -1.57 -2.12
C THR A 241 16.16 -0.08 -2.06
N LYS A 242 14.90 0.28 -2.35
CA LYS A 242 14.42 1.68 -2.30
C LYS A 242 14.39 2.24 -0.88
N LEU A 243 13.93 1.47 0.10
CA LEU A 243 13.93 1.86 1.51
C LEU A 243 15.35 2.13 2.03
N THR A 244 16.33 1.32 1.59
CA THR A 244 17.74 1.53 1.92
C THR A 244 18.26 2.87 1.36
N LYS A 245 17.87 3.25 0.14
CA LYS A 245 18.20 4.57 -0.44
C LYS A 245 17.55 5.74 0.33
N LEU A 246 16.41 5.50 0.97
CA LEU A 246 15.72 6.45 1.85
C LEU A 246 16.25 6.41 3.29
N SER A 247 17.43 5.84 3.52
CA SER A 247 18.07 5.75 4.84
C SER A 247 17.21 5.04 5.91
N VAL A 248 16.29 4.17 5.50
CA VAL A 248 15.52 3.34 6.45
C VAL A 248 16.47 2.29 7.05
N PRO A 249 16.49 2.10 8.38
CA PRO A 249 17.36 1.13 9.01
C PRO A 249 17.16 -0.28 8.48
N ARG A 250 18.27 -1.01 8.29
CA ARG A 250 18.26 -2.34 7.67
C ARG A 250 17.35 -3.34 8.38
N SER A 251 17.27 -3.31 9.71
CA SER A 251 16.37 -4.16 10.50
C SER A 251 14.89 -3.92 10.15
N ILE A 252 14.50 -2.66 9.99
CA ILE A 252 13.14 -2.28 9.59
C ILE A 252 12.87 -2.68 8.14
N CYS A 253 13.85 -2.53 7.25
CA CYS A 253 13.74 -3.03 5.88
C CYS A 253 13.49 -4.54 5.83
N HIS A 254 14.25 -5.33 6.59
CA HIS A 254 14.06 -6.79 6.70
C HIS A 254 12.70 -7.15 7.31
N TRP A 255 12.28 -6.43 8.36
CA TRP A 255 10.97 -6.63 8.96
C TRP A 255 9.83 -6.34 7.97
N ILE A 256 9.94 -5.29 7.14
CA ILE A 256 8.98 -4.99 6.06
C ILE A 256 9.01 -6.07 4.99
N THR A 257 10.18 -6.58 4.61
CA THR A 257 10.27 -7.72 3.69
C THR A 257 9.53 -8.93 4.27
N SER A 258 9.80 -9.31 5.53
CA SER A 258 9.05 -10.37 6.21
C SER A 258 7.55 -10.07 6.27
N PHE A 259 7.14 -8.83 6.49
CA PHE A 259 5.72 -8.45 6.51
C PHE A 259 5.04 -8.71 5.16
N LEU A 260 5.75 -8.55 4.04
CA LEU A 260 5.20 -8.71 2.70
C LEU A 260 5.35 -10.13 2.14
N THR A 261 6.27 -10.95 2.67
CA THR A 261 6.52 -12.33 2.22
C THR A 261 5.84 -13.39 3.07
N ASP A 262 5.57 -14.54 2.44
CA ASP A 262 4.99 -15.74 3.03
C ASP A 262 3.64 -15.48 3.72
N ARG A 263 2.83 -14.61 3.11
CA ARG A 263 1.50 -14.27 3.60
C ARG A 263 0.49 -15.30 3.14
N GLN A 264 -0.24 -15.87 4.07
CA GLN A 264 -1.31 -16.81 3.77
C GLN A 264 -2.63 -16.05 3.55
N GLN A 265 -3.29 -16.31 2.43
CA GLN A 265 -4.62 -15.77 2.14
C GLN A 265 -5.60 -16.84 1.68
N LEU A 266 -6.87 -16.64 2.02
CA LEU A 266 -7.99 -17.38 1.45
C LEU A 266 -9.12 -16.41 1.13
N VAL A 267 -9.95 -16.74 0.14
CA VAL A 267 -11.17 -16.01 -0.21
C VAL A 267 -12.37 -16.61 0.51
N LYS A 268 -13.23 -15.76 1.08
CA LYS A 268 -14.50 -16.16 1.68
C LYS A 268 -15.66 -15.48 0.95
N LEU A 269 -16.57 -16.29 0.38
CA LEU A 269 -17.81 -15.87 -0.25
C LEU A 269 -19.00 -16.49 0.50
N GLY A 270 -19.63 -15.71 1.38
CA GLY A 270 -20.72 -16.21 2.22
C GLY A 270 -20.24 -17.38 3.10
N LYS A 271 -20.74 -18.59 2.81
CA LYS A 271 -20.36 -19.84 3.50
C LYS A 271 -19.16 -20.56 2.88
N PHE A 272 -18.81 -20.24 1.63
CA PHE A 272 -17.73 -20.89 0.89
C PHE A 272 -16.37 -20.26 1.23
N LYS A 273 -15.34 -21.09 1.31
CA LYS A 273 -13.95 -20.68 1.54
C LYS A 273 -13.07 -21.39 0.52
N SER A 274 -12.22 -20.64 -0.17
CA SER A 274 -11.19 -21.22 -1.04
C SER A 274 -10.14 -21.98 -0.22
N ASN A 275 -9.26 -22.69 -0.92
CA ASN A 275 -8.00 -23.15 -0.33
C ASN A 275 -7.15 -21.94 0.10
N SER A 276 -6.24 -22.17 1.06
CA SER A 276 -5.25 -21.16 1.42
C SER A 276 -4.14 -21.12 0.37
N ARG A 277 -3.67 -19.92 0.03
CA ARG A 277 -2.56 -19.68 -0.89
C ARG A 277 -1.54 -18.75 -0.23
N THR A 278 -0.27 -19.05 -0.45
CA THR A 278 0.84 -18.21 0.00
C THR A 278 1.13 -17.15 -1.05
N THR A 279 1.36 -15.91 -0.61
CA THR A 279 1.72 -14.77 -1.44
C THR A 279 2.94 -14.09 -0.86
N SER A 280 3.94 -13.84 -1.70
CA SER A 280 5.16 -13.11 -1.38
C SER A 280 5.35 -11.88 -2.26
N THR A 281 4.36 -11.56 -3.10
CA THR A 281 4.29 -10.32 -3.87
C THR A 281 3.11 -9.45 -3.42
N GLY A 282 3.29 -8.13 -3.51
CA GLY A 282 2.27 -7.15 -3.19
C GLY A 282 2.03 -6.94 -1.69
N ALA A 283 1.16 -5.98 -1.39
CA ALA A 283 0.67 -5.71 -0.05
C ALA A 283 -0.87 -5.84 -0.03
N PRO A 284 -1.47 -6.51 0.99
CA PRO A 284 -2.92 -6.71 1.01
C PRO A 284 -3.69 -5.39 1.02
N GLN A 285 -4.79 -5.35 0.28
CA GLN A 285 -5.70 -4.21 0.29
C GLN A 285 -6.47 -4.16 1.62
N GLY A 286 -6.28 -3.09 2.39
CA GLY A 286 -6.87 -2.93 3.73
C GLY A 286 -5.89 -3.07 4.89
N CYS A 287 -4.62 -3.37 4.60
CA CYS A 287 -3.51 -3.16 5.53
C CYS A 287 -3.21 -1.67 5.71
N ILE A 288 -2.71 -1.33 6.89
CA ILE A 288 -2.43 0.05 7.30
C ILE A 288 -1.12 0.56 6.69
N LEU A 289 -0.13 -0.31 6.52
CA LEU A 289 1.17 0.05 5.92
C LEU A 289 1.13 0.15 4.40
N SER A 290 0.24 -0.59 3.70
CA SER A 290 0.24 -0.68 2.23
C SER A 290 0.30 0.65 1.49
N PRO A 291 -0.49 1.69 1.87
CA PRO A 291 -0.43 2.98 1.19
C PRO A 291 0.93 3.67 1.31
N LEU A 292 1.55 3.63 2.49
CA LEU A 292 2.87 4.22 2.69
C LEU A 292 3.94 3.43 1.94
N LEU A 293 3.89 2.09 1.96
CA LEU A 293 4.87 1.25 1.28
C LEU A 293 4.83 1.45 -0.24
N PHE A 294 3.64 1.53 -0.84
CA PHE A 294 3.49 1.86 -2.25
C PHE A 294 4.03 3.25 -2.58
N PHE A 295 3.77 4.20 -1.69
CA PHE A 295 4.29 5.55 -1.86
C PHE A 295 5.82 5.61 -1.79
N LEU A 296 6.44 4.93 -0.83
CA LEU A 296 7.91 4.81 -0.75
C LEU A 296 8.49 4.07 -1.96
N TYR A 297 7.76 3.08 -2.48
CA TYR A 297 8.12 2.33 -3.69
C TYR A 297 8.16 3.21 -4.95
N THR A 298 7.28 4.20 -5.06
CA THR A 298 7.19 5.12 -6.21
C THR A 298 7.80 6.49 -5.93
N ASN A 299 8.48 6.68 -4.79
CA ASN A 299 9.01 7.99 -4.38
C ASN A 299 10.05 8.54 -5.36
N ASP A 300 10.86 7.67 -5.97
CA ASP A 300 11.88 8.03 -6.98
C ASP A 300 11.29 8.23 -8.39
N CYS A 301 9.98 8.11 -8.56
CA CYS A 301 9.31 8.52 -9.78
C CYS A 301 9.16 10.05 -9.78
N THR A 302 10.19 10.71 -10.28
CA THR A 302 10.26 12.17 -10.46
C THR A 302 10.81 12.50 -11.85
N SER A 303 10.57 13.72 -12.32
CA SER A 303 11.24 14.27 -13.49
C SER A 303 12.46 15.10 -13.06
N THR A 304 13.56 14.97 -13.81
CA THR A 304 14.70 15.89 -13.73
C THR A 304 14.59 17.06 -14.72
N ASP A 305 13.67 16.98 -15.67
CA ASP A 305 13.39 18.06 -16.62
C ASP A 305 12.39 19.05 -16.01
N PRO A 306 12.73 20.36 -15.90
CA PRO A 306 11.84 21.39 -15.34
C PRO A 306 10.58 21.64 -16.18
N SER A 307 10.56 21.24 -17.45
CA SER A 307 9.39 21.31 -18.33
C SER A 307 8.39 20.18 -18.10
N VAL A 308 8.73 19.19 -17.27
CA VAL A 308 7.89 18.05 -16.95
C VAL A 308 7.60 18.01 -15.45
N LYS A 309 6.32 17.99 -15.08
CA LYS A 309 5.85 17.91 -13.69
C LYS A 309 5.00 16.67 -13.48
N LEU A 310 5.23 15.95 -12.38
CA LEU A 310 4.47 14.75 -12.03
C LEU A 310 3.64 15.03 -10.79
N LEU A 311 2.32 15.15 -10.96
CA LEU A 311 1.40 15.28 -9.83
C LEU A 311 0.93 13.89 -9.45
N LYS A 312 1.28 13.45 -8.24
CA LYS A 312 0.91 12.14 -7.73
C LYS A 312 -0.14 12.30 -6.64
N PHE A 313 -1.22 11.53 -6.75
CA PHE A 313 -2.22 11.36 -5.71
C PHE A 313 -2.54 9.88 -5.56
N ALA A 314 -1.92 9.26 -4.56
CA ALA A 314 -2.01 7.83 -4.30
C ALA A 314 -1.44 7.03 -5.47
N ASP A 315 -2.25 6.20 -6.10
CA ASP A 315 -1.95 5.50 -7.35
C ASP A 315 -2.14 6.40 -8.58
N ASP A 316 -3.01 7.41 -8.56
CA ASP A 316 -3.19 8.29 -9.72
C ASP A 316 -1.96 9.19 -9.93
N THR A 317 -1.44 9.20 -11.16
CA THR A 317 -0.34 10.09 -11.56
C THR A 317 -0.69 10.88 -12.81
N THR A 318 -0.59 12.20 -12.74
CA THR A 318 -0.71 13.09 -13.90
C THR A 318 0.67 13.63 -14.26
N VAL A 319 1.10 13.37 -15.49
CA VAL A 319 2.33 13.97 -16.05
C VAL A 319 1.92 15.17 -16.89
N ILE A 320 2.51 16.32 -16.59
CA ILE A 320 2.32 17.59 -17.31
C ILE A 320 3.61 17.91 -18.05
N GLY A 321 3.56 17.95 -19.38
CA GLY A 321 4.69 18.35 -20.22
C GLY A 321 4.44 19.70 -20.89
N LEU A 322 5.37 20.64 -20.72
CA LEU A 322 5.35 21.96 -21.34
C LEU A 322 6.07 21.92 -22.69
N ILE A 323 5.46 22.49 -23.74
CA ILE A 323 5.95 22.38 -25.13
C ILE A 323 6.00 23.77 -25.77
N GLN A 324 7.01 24.01 -26.62
CA GLN A 324 7.11 25.20 -27.48
C GLN A 324 7.01 24.79 -28.96
N VAL A 325 6.45 25.64 -29.82
CA VAL A 325 6.20 25.35 -31.25
C VAL A 325 7.38 24.69 -31.98
N MET A 326 8.63 25.09 -31.70
CA MET A 326 9.80 24.51 -32.37
C MET A 326 10.04 23.02 -32.06
N SER A 327 9.50 22.47 -30.96
CA SER A 327 9.65 21.05 -30.60
C SER A 327 8.51 20.15 -31.10
N LEU A 328 7.46 20.70 -31.73
CA LEU A 328 6.35 19.92 -32.28
C LEU A 328 6.70 19.20 -33.59
N LEU A 329 7.74 19.63 -34.28
CA LEU A 329 8.09 19.13 -35.61
C LEU A 329 8.90 17.83 -35.60
N THR A 330 9.41 17.36 -34.45
CA THR A 330 10.47 16.34 -34.44
C THR A 330 10.12 14.97 -33.85
N ASP A 331 9.08 14.76 -33.03
CA ASP A 331 8.85 13.39 -32.54
C ASP A 331 7.45 13.07 -31.97
N LYS A 332 6.89 11.93 -32.40
CA LYS A 332 5.61 11.36 -31.96
C LYS A 332 5.76 10.23 -30.93
N ARG A 333 6.98 9.83 -30.55
CA ARG A 333 7.23 8.66 -29.71
C ARG A 333 7.23 8.98 -28.21
N LEU A 334 6.32 8.40 -27.42
CA LEU A 334 6.20 8.58 -25.96
C LEU A 334 7.52 8.58 -25.15
N SER A 335 8.56 7.87 -25.61
CA SER A 335 9.89 7.84 -24.98
C SER A 335 10.69 9.14 -25.10
N SER A 336 10.47 9.95 -26.14
CA SER A 336 11.07 11.29 -26.26
C SER A 336 10.28 12.37 -25.52
N TRP A 337 9.18 12.00 -24.84
CA TRP A 337 8.21 12.90 -24.21
C TRP A 337 8.35 12.96 -22.69
N LEU A 338 9.22 12.11 -22.14
CA LEU A 338 9.55 12.03 -20.72
C LEU A 338 11.08 12.12 -20.52
N PRO A 339 11.78 13.09 -21.15
CA PRO A 339 13.21 13.24 -20.92
C PRO A 339 13.46 13.45 -19.43
N GLY A 340 14.38 12.66 -18.87
CA GLY A 340 14.74 12.78 -17.46
C GLY A 340 13.73 12.23 -16.44
N VAL A 341 12.63 11.59 -16.88
CA VAL A 341 11.76 10.83 -15.98
C VAL A 341 12.38 9.46 -15.71
N VAL A 342 12.65 9.17 -14.45
CA VAL A 342 13.17 7.85 -14.04
C VAL A 342 12.02 6.83 -14.11
N LEU A 343 11.82 6.23 -15.29
CA LEU A 343 10.78 5.24 -15.57
C LEU A 343 11.17 3.80 -15.17
N THR A 344 12.36 3.57 -14.62
CA THR A 344 12.83 2.22 -14.24
C THR A 344 11.91 1.53 -13.22
N THR A 345 11.10 2.29 -12.48
CA THR A 345 10.07 1.76 -11.58
C THR A 345 8.72 1.46 -12.27
N TRP A 346 8.47 2.05 -13.45
CA TRP A 346 7.19 1.97 -14.16
C TRP A 346 7.07 0.76 -15.07
N SER A 347 8.16 0.39 -15.76
CA SER A 347 8.13 -0.71 -16.73
C SER A 347 7.98 -2.09 -16.09
N SER A 348 8.42 -2.27 -14.84
CA SER A 348 8.31 -3.54 -14.11
C SER A 348 6.99 -3.71 -13.35
N THR A 349 6.27 -2.62 -13.09
CA THR A 349 5.09 -2.62 -12.19
C THR A 349 3.75 -2.49 -12.92
N CYS A 350 3.74 -1.95 -14.15
CA CYS A 350 2.52 -1.71 -14.92
C CYS A 350 2.24 -2.80 -15.97
N SER A 351 1.22 -3.64 -15.73
CA SER A 351 0.44 -4.18 -16.86
C SER A 351 -0.25 -3.01 -17.54
N LYS A 352 0.24 -2.66 -18.73
CA LYS A 352 -0.20 -1.54 -19.57
C LYS A 352 -1.72 -1.53 -19.74
N GLN A 353 -2.42 -0.62 -19.08
CA GLN A 353 -3.74 -0.17 -19.50
C GLN A 353 -3.73 1.36 -19.52
N TRP A 354 -3.40 1.89 -20.70
CA TRP A 354 -3.42 3.32 -20.98
C TRP A 354 -4.85 3.69 -21.37
N ARG A 355 -5.39 4.79 -20.82
CA ARG A 355 -6.66 5.37 -21.26
C ARG A 355 -6.44 6.74 -21.87
#